data_AF-A0A914SHG1-F1
#
_entry.id   AF-A0A914SHG1-F1
#
_cell.length_a   1.000
_cell.length_b   1.000
_cell.length_c   1.000
_cell.angle_alpha   90.00
_cell.angle_beta   90.00
_cell.angle_gamma   90.00
#
_symmetry.space_group_name_H-M   'P 1'
#
loop_
_entity.id
_entity.type
_entity.pdbx_description
1 polymer ?
#
loop_
_entity_poly.entity_id
_entity_poly.type
_entity_poly.pdbx_seq_one_letter_code
_entity_poly.pdbx_strand_id
1 'polypeptide(L)'
;MHFYFIFITRLLLLPLTLSEVISSSENLILAENIADESSFFLETNRTWIPCNDFQICTERDRISWKSKRTIFDFLQQAKYASEIGLFVEKDSPMVHSIRNRTSLCEDFTIAPFLMNKESDQWPIACVWSGGQTIGFCAPAPPSYSFTYIPPNEWSRKVKQFRTAIGCSKKQIKAAEDIEELYICRERCVDVGLSYYQAMVLSLGICLFLTALLILN
;
A
#
# COMPACT_ATOMS: atom_id res chain seq x y z
N MET A 1 26.81 -5.40 -5.97
CA MET A 1 26.67 -4.10 -5.29
C MET A 1 26.83 -3.00 -6.34
N HIS A 2 25.74 -2.44 -6.85
CA HIS A 2 25.80 -1.26 -7.72
C HIS A 2 25.47 -0.04 -6.86
N PHE A 3 26.49 0.78 -6.61
CA PHE A 3 26.34 2.11 -6.05
C PHE A 3 25.86 3.04 -7.17
N TYR A 4 24.61 3.49 -7.11
CA TYR A 4 24.14 4.60 -7.92
C TYR A 4 24.55 5.90 -7.22
N PHE A 5 25.48 6.65 -7.81
CA PHE A 5 25.82 8.00 -7.39
C PHE A 5 24.67 8.94 -7.75
N ILE A 6 24.08 9.59 -6.73
CA ILE A 6 23.09 10.66 -6.90
C ILE A 6 23.86 11.99 -6.92
N PHE A 7 23.75 12.77 -8.00
CA PHE A 7 24.23 14.15 -8.03
C PHE A 7 23.20 15.05 -7.32
N ILE A 8 23.55 15.56 -6.15
CA ILE A 8 22.76 16.55 -5.40
C ILE A 8 23.47 17.89 -5.53
N THR A 9 22.96 18.79 -6.37
CA THR A 9 23.57 20.11 -6.57
C THR A 9 23.01 21.10 -5.54
N ARG A 10 23.88 21.63 -4.68
CA ARG A 10 23.58 22.66 -3.68
C ARG A 10 23.85 24.03 -4.32
N LEU A 11 22.81 24.80 -4.68
CA LEU A 11 23.01 26.18 -5.11
C LEU A 11 23.36 27.05 -3.89
N LEU A 12 24.65 27.31 -3.69
CA LEU A 12 25.13 28.36 -2.79
C LEU A 12 25.00 29.71 -3.51
N LEU A 13 24.36 30.65 -2.83
CA LEU A 13 24.12 32.03 -3.26
C LEU A 13 25.43 32.75 -3.62
N LEU A 14 25.65 32.98 -4.91
CA LEU A 14 26.55 34.00 -5.47
C LEU A 14 25.78 34.71 -6.61
N PRO A 15 25.96 36.03 -6.81
CA PRO A 15 25.15 36.79 -7.74
C PRO A 15 25.64 36.52 -9.17
N LEU A 16 25.01 35.57 -9.86
CA LEU A 16 25.25 35.30 -11.27
C LEU A 16 24.24 36.06 -12.14
N THR A 17 24.75 36.56 -13.25
CA THR A 17 24.13 37.51 -14.17
C THR A 17 22.90 36.94 -14.88
N LEU A 18 21.95 37.83 -15.21
CA LEU A 18 20.61 37.59 -15.78
C LEU A 18 20.57 36.71 -17.06
N SER A 19 21.70 36.44 -17.71
CA SER A 19 21.79 35.62 -18.93
C SER A 19 21.82 34.10 -18.69
N GLU A 20 22.13 33.62 -17.47
CA GLU A 20 22.15 32.17 -17.17
C GLU A 20 20.79 31.64 -16.64
N VAL A 21 19.91 32.53 -16.19
CA VAL A 21 18.62 32.14 -15.60
C VAL A 21 17.63 31.60 -16.65
N ILE A 22 17.77 31.98 -17.92
CA ILE A 22 16.80 31.65 -18.97
C ILE A 22 16.95 30.19 -19.45
N SER A 23 18.15 29.60 -19.40
CA SER A 23 18.41 28.23 -19.88
C SER A 23 18.00 27.12 -18.89
N SER A 24 17.77 27.42 -17.61
CA SER A 24 17.49 26.39 -16.58
C SER A 24 16.00 26.18 -16.30
N SER A 25 15.13 27.02 -16.86
CA SER A 25 13.69 27.01 -16.56
C SER A 25 12.88 25.99 -17.38
N GLU A 26 13.44 25.46 -18.46
CA GLU A 26 12.76 24.52 -19.36
C GLU A 26 12.68 23.07 -18.81
N ASN A 27 13.37 22.79 -17.70
CA ASN A 27 13.50 21.45 -17.12
C ASN A 27 12.67 21.21 -15.84
N LEU A 28 11.71 22.08 -15.51
CA LEU A 28 10.72 21.82 -14.45
C LEU A 28 9.33 21.68 -15.07
N ILE A 29 8.59 20.63 -14.72
CA ILE A 29 7.22 20.41 -15.21
C ILE A 29 6.26 20.25 -14.04
N LEU A 30 5.10 20.92 -14.13
CA LEU A 30 3.89 20.65 -13.38
C LEU A 30 3.16 19.46 -14.02
N ALA A 31 3.00 18.36 -13.28
CA ALA A 31 2.62 17.07 -13.86
C ALA A 31 1.12 16.97 -14.17
N GLU A 32 0.77 17.04 -15.46
CA GLU A 32 -0.53 16.61 -15.95
C GLU A 32 -0.36 15.89 -17.30
N ASN A 33 -0.96 14.70 -17.39
CA ASN A 33 -1.07 13.79 -18.54
C ASN A 33 0.17 12.95 -18.94
N ILE A 34 -0.07 11.63 -19.01
CA ILE A 34 0.22 10.68 -20.11
C ILE A 34 0.35 9.26 -19.52
N ALA A 35 -0.29 8.32 -20.21
CA ALA A 35 -0.57 6.96 -19.80
C ALA A 35 0.43 5.92 -20.35
N ASP A 36 0.51 4.83 -19.58
CA ASP A 36 0.43 3.42 -19.98
C ASP A 36 1.68 2.49 -20.01
N GLU A 37 1.44 1.32 -19.39
CA GLU A 37 1.93 -0.09 -19.54
C GLU A 37 3.40 -0.42 -19.91
N SER A 38 4.04 -1.53 -19.49
CA SER A 38 3.59 -2.88 -19.10
C SER A 38 4.72 -3.74 -18.44
N SER A 39 4.30 -4.93 -17.97
CA SER A 39 4.88 -6.09 -17.24
C SER A 39 6.18 -6.81 -17.69
N PHE A 40 6.79 -7.63 -16.78
CA PHE A 40 7.15 -9.05 -17.00
C PHE A 40 7.54 -9.84 -15.70
N PHE A 41 7.48 -11.18 -15.71
CA PHE A 41 7.40 -12.19 -14.62
C PHE A 41 8.70 -12.96 -14.29
N LEU A 42 8.77 -13.65 -13.13
CA LEU A 42 9.39 -15.00 -12.94
C LEU A 42 8.93 -15.70 -11.63
N GLU A 43 9.15 -17.02 -11.52
CA GLU A 43 8.37 -18.02 -10.77
C GLU A 43 9.19 -18.73 -9.66
N THR A 44 8.63 -18.96 -8.45
CA THR A 44 9.16 -19.91 -7.44
C THR A 44 8.05 -20.56 -6.59
N ASN A 45 8.21 -21.88 -6.38
CA ASN A 45 7.53 -22.83 -5.47
C ASN A 45 6.07 -22.59 -5.02
N ARG A 46 5.21 -23.53 -5.43
CA ARG A 46 3.75 -23.48 -5.39
C ARG A 46 3.13 -23.75 -4.00
N THR A 47 3.08 -22.76 -3.10
CA THR A 47 2.06 -22.68 -2.02
C THR A 47 0.95 -21.73 -2.45
N TRP A 48 -0.07 -22.27 -3.11
CA TRP A 48 -1.16 -21.50 -3.71
C TRP A 48 -2.23 -21.33 -2.64
N ILE A 49 -2.52 -20.09 -2.28
CA ILE A 49 -3.52 -19.78 -1.27
C ILE A 49 -4.71 -19.14 -2.00
N PRO A 50 -5.94 -19.67 -1.92
CA PRO A 50 -7.09 -19.00 -2.49
C PRO A 50 -7.44 -17.77 -1.64
N CYS A 51 -7.38 -16.60 -2.29
CA CYS A 51 -7.75 -15.29 -1.75
C CYS A 51 -9.25 -15.00 -1.93
N ASN A 52 -9.86 -15.49 -3.02
CA ASN A 52 -11.31 -15.55 -3.29
C ASN A 52 -11.59 -16.59 -4.41
N ASP A 53 -12.81 -16.61 -4.96
CA ASP A 53 -13.23 -17.56 -6.02
C ASP A 53 -12.41 -17.45 -7.33
N PHE A 54 -11.78 -16.30 -7.58
CA PHE A 54 -11.05 -16.02 -8.83
C PHE A 54 -9.55 -15.73 -8.62
N GLN A 55 -9.12 -15.51 -7.38
CA GLN A 55 -7.79 -15.02 -7.06
C GLN A 55 -7.03 -16.00 -6.19
N ILE A 56 -5.82 -16.32 -6.63
CA ILE A 56 -4.93 -17.24 -5.94
C ILE A 56 -3.60 -16.53 -5.69
N CYS A 57 -3.24 -16.43 -4.42
CA CYS A 57 -2.03 -15.80 -3.95
C CYS A 57 -0.85 -16.78 -4.11
N THR A 58 0.25 -16.28 -4.65
CA THR A 58 1.48 -17.03 -4.93
C THR A 58 2.70 -16.13 -4.73
N GLU A 59 3.90 -16.71 -4.76
CA GLU A 59 5.14 -15.95 -4.59
C GLU A 59 5.39 -14.91 -5.71
N ARG A 60 4.70 -15.05 -6.84
CA ARG A 60 4.64 -14.06 -7.91
C ARG A 60 4.09 -12.71 -7.45
N ASP A 61 3.16 -12.70 -6.50
CA ASP A 61 2.60 -11.47 -5.94
C ASP A 61 3.66 -10.67 -5.16
N ARG A 62 4.72 -11.34 -4.67
CA ARG A 62 5.88 -10.65 -4.07
C ARG A 62 6.57 -9.72 -5.06
N ILE A 63 6.56 -10.02 -6.36
CA ILE A 63 7.19 -9.16 -7.37
C ILE A 63 6.46 -7.82 -7.43
N SER A 64 5.13 -7.85 -7.49
CA SER A 64 4.29 -6.64 -7.43
C SER A 64 4.50 -5.87 -6.13
N TRP A 65 4.56 -6.59 -5.00
CA TRP A 65 4.89 -6.01 -3.69
C TRP A 65 6.23 -5.29 -3.66
N LYS A 66 7.30 -5.93 -4.19
CA LYS A 66 8.64 -5.34 -4.25
C LYS A 66 8.68 -4.10 -5.13
N SER A 67 7.91 -4.06 -6.21
CA SER A 67 7.75 -2.84 -7.02
C SER A 67 7.13 -1.71 -6.18
N LYS A 68 6.06 -1.98 -5.42
CA LYS A 68 5.47 -1.01 -4.49
C LYS A 68 6.45 -0.58 -3.38
N ARG A 69 7.29 -1.49 -2.86
CA ARG A 69 8.37 -1.19 -1.90
C ARG A 69 9.34 -0.17 -2.45
N THR A 70 9.82 -0.38 -3.68
CA THR A 70 10.74 0.55 -4.33
C THR A 70 10.13 1.94 -4.50
N ILE A 71 8.86 2.02 -4.90
CA ILE A 71 8.12 3.30 -4.98
C ILE A 71 8.05 3.97 -3.60
N PHE A 72 7.71 3.21 -2.56
CA PHE A 72 7.67 3.71 -1.18
C PHE A 72 9.00 4.28 -0.71
N ASP A 73 10.11 3.58 -0.97
CA ASP A 73 11.46 4.03 -0.58
C ASP A 73 11.85 5.33 -1.29
N PHE A 74 11.54 5.45 -2.59
CA PHE A 74 11.76 6.69 -3.33
C PHE A 74 10.87 7.83 -2.84
N LEU A 75 9.62 7.55 -2.47
CA LEU A 75 8.72 8.56 -1.91
C LEU A 75 9.21 9.10 -0.57
N GLN A 76 9.76 8.24 0.29
CA GLN A 76 10.38 8.70 1.54
C GLN A 76 11.59 9.60 1.28
N GLN A 77 12.46 9.22 0.34
CA GLN A 77 13.60 10.04 -0.05
C GLN A 77 13.15 11.38 -0.64
N ALA A 78 12.14 11.39 -1.51
CA ALA A 78 11.59 12.59 -2.11
C ALA A 78 10.99 13.53 -1.05
N LYS A 79 10.28 12.96 -0.06
CA LYS A 79 9.73 13.73 1.05
C LYS A 79 10.83 14.36 1.89
N TYR A 80 11.85 13.59 2.27
CA TYR A 80 13.00 14.09 3.01
C TYR A 80 13.70 15.23 2.27
N ALA A 81 13.98 15.04 0.97
CA ALA A 81 14.58 16.07 0.12
C ALA A 81 13.75 17.37 0.10
N SER A 82 12.43 17.26 -0.05
CA SER A 82 11.53 18.41 -0.01
C SER A 82 11.51 19.13 1.35
N GLU A 83 11.63 18.40 2.46
CA GLU A 83 11.65 18.99 3.81
C GLU A 83 12.92 19.81 4.06
N ILE A 84 14.04 19.46 3.42
CA ILE A 84 15.32 20.19 3.50
C ILE A 84 15.55 21.16 2.33
N GLY A 85 14.53 21.40 1.50
CA GLY A 85 14.57 22.36 0.39
C GLY A 85 15.38 21.91 -0.83
N LEU A 86 15.63 20.60 -0.99
CA LEU A 86 16.26 20.04 -2.17
C LEU A 86 15.22 19.70 -3.25
N PHE A 87 15.65 19.84 -4.50
CA PHE A 87 14.84 19.50 -5.67
C PHE A 87 15.25 18.14 -6.23
N VAL A 88 14.27 17.42 -6.77
CA VAL A 88 14.49 16.15 -7.47
C VAL A 88 14.68 16.46 -8.96
N GLU A 89 15.74 15.91 -9.56
CA GLU A 89 15.98 16.02 -11.00
C GLU A 89 14.83 15.41 -11.80
N LYS A 90 14.41 16.08 -12.87
CA LYS A 90 13.24 15.70 -13.68
C LYS A 90 13.35 14.32 -14.33
N ASP A 91 14.55 13.87 -14.64
CA ASP A 91 14.82 12.57 -15.25
C ASP A 91 15.20 11.49 -14.22
N SER A 92 15.09 11.81 -12.92
CA SER A 92 15.34 10.85 -11.85
C SER A 92 14.28 9.74 -11.82
N PRO A 93 14.66 8.49 -11.51
CA PRO A 93 13.69 7.40 -11.29
C PRO A 93 12.69 7.71 -10.15
N MET A 94 12.98 8.68 -9.29
CA MET A 94 12.08 9.15 -8.24
C MET A 94 10.81 9.81 -8.79
N VAL A 95 10.85 10.41 -9.98
CA VAL A 95 9.69 11.09 -10.58
C VAL A 95 8.56 10.12 -10.85
N HIS A 96 8.86 8.92 -11.34
CA HIS A 96 7.87 7.86 -11.53
C HIS A 96 7.18 7.50 -10.20
N SER A 97 7.95 7.45 -9.11
CA SER A 97 7.42 7.14 -7.78
C SER A 97 6.52 8.24 -7.25
N ILE A 98 6.89 9.51 -7.46
CA ILE A 98 6.08 10.67 -7.09
C ILE A 98 4.73 10.65 -7.84
N ARG A 99 4.71 10.29 -9.12
CA ARG A 99 3.47 10.15 -9.90
C ARG A 99 2.56 9.05 -9.35
N ASN A 100 3.14 7.93 -8.93
CA ASN A 100 2.40 6.80 -8.35
C ASN A 100 2.04 6.97 -6.87
N ARG A 101 2.34 8.13 -6.26
CA ARG A 101 2.01 8.40 -4.85
C ARG A 101 0.53 8.22 -4.59
N THR A 102 -0.34 8.74 -5.46
CA THR A 102 -1.80 8.68 -5.26
C THR A 102 -2.30 7.25 -5.14
N SER A 103 -1.80 6.34 -5.99
CA SER A 103 -2.16 4.91 -5.92
C SER A 103 -1.79 4.30 -4.57
N LEU A 104 -0.60 4.60 -4.04
CA LEU A 104 -0.21 4.14 -2.70
C LEU A 104 -1.00 4.83 -1.57
N CYS A 105 -1.36 6.10 -1.72
CA CYS A 105 -2.20 6.80 -0.74
C CYS A 105 -3.60 6.20 -0.65
N GLU A 106 -4.14 5.68 -1.76
CA GLU A 106 -5.45 5.05 -1.82
C GLU A 106 -5.43 3.59 -1.38
N ASP A 107 -4.30 2.91 -1.50
CA ASP A 107 -4.09 1.54 -1.01
C ASP A 107 -3.99 1.53 0.51
N PHE A 108 -5.09 1.24 1.18
CA PHE A 108 -5.13 1.08 2.63
C PHE A 108 -5.07 -0.38 3.09
N THR A 109 -5.08 -1.34 2.16
CA THR A 109 -5.14 -2.76 2.50
C THR A 109 -3.75 -3.35 2.68
N ILE A 110 -2.79 -2.97 1.85
CA ILE A 110 -1.43 -3.56 1.89
C ILE A 110 -0.35 -2.52 2.10
N ALA A 111 -0.56 -1.27 1.67
CA ALA A 111 0.47 -0.25 1.71
C ALA A 111 1.09 0.01 3.10
N PRO A 112 0.36 -0.05 4.23
CA PRO A 112 0.98 0.18 5.54
C PRO A 112 2.06 -0.85 5.90
N PHE A 113 1.98 -2.08 5.39
CA PHE A 113 3.05 -3.07 5.57
C PHE A 113 4.34 -2.69 4.86
N LEU A 114 4.28 -1.74 3.91
CA LEU A 114 5.46 -1.25 3.21
C LEU A 114 6.47 -0.57 4.15
N MET A 115 6.02 -0.07 5.29
CA MET A 115 6.89 0.61 6.26
C MET A 115 7.82 -0.34 7.02
N ASN A 116 7.50 -1.64 7.07
CA ASN A 116 8.32 -2.60 7.79
C ASN A 116 9.34 -3.25 6.84
N LYS A 117 10.64 -3.06 7.10
CA LYS A 117 11.72 -3.65 6.30
C LYS A 117 11.72 -5.18 6.32
N GLU A 118 11.25 -5.80 7.40
CA GLU A 118 11.16 -7.26 7.52
C GLU A 118 10.06 -7.85 6.62
N SER A 119 9.14 -7.02 6.13
CA SER A 119 8.04 -7.47 5.26
C SER A 119 8.49 -8.05 3.93
N ASP A 120 9.71 -7.77 3.50
CA ASP A 120 10.27 -8.36 2.28
C ASP A 120 10.43 -9.88 2.38
N GLN A 121 10.59 -10.40 3.60
CA GLN A 121 10.75 -11.83 3.90
C GLN A 121 9.47 -12.47 4.45
N TRP A 122 8.43 -11.68 4.68
CA TRP A 122 7.17 -12.21 5.18
C TRP A 122 6.52 -13.16 4.16
N PRO A 123 5.83 -14.21 4.63
CA PRO A 123 5.08 -15.09 3.74
C PRO A 123 3.94 -14.35 3.06
N ILE A 124 3.58 -14.78 1.86
CA ILE A 124 2.40 -14.27 1.15
C ILE A 124 1.14 -14.73 1.89
N ALA A 125 0.20 -13.82 2.05
CA ALA A 125 -1.11 -14.06 2.65
C ALA A 125 -2.19 -13.35 1.83
N CYS A 126 -3.43 -13.77 2.02
CA CYS A 126 -4.59 -12.98 1.61
C CYS A 126 -4.83 -11.92 2.68
N VAL A 127 -5.05 -10.68 2.23
CA VAL A 127 -5.32 -9.55 3.10
C VAL A 127 -6.50 -8.76 2.58
N TRP A 128 -7.45 -8.43 3.44
CA TRP A 128 -8.61 -7.62 3.08
C TRP A 128 -8.99 -6.73 4.23
N SER A 129 -9.54 -5.55 3.92
CA SER A 129 -10.09 -4.67 4.93
C SER A 129 -11.59 -4.93 5.06
N GLY A 130 -12.15 -4.72 6.25
CA GLY A 130 -13.59 -4.70 6.44
C GLY A 130 -14.26 -3.76 5.41
N GLY A 131 -15.40 -4.21 4.87
CA GLY A 131 -16.14 -3.48 3.84
C GLY A 131 -15.64 -3.68 2.40
N GLN A 132 -14.51 -4.36 2.18
CA GLN A 132 -14.08 -4.80 0.85
C GLN A 132 -14.51 -6.24 0.56
N THR A 133 -14.94 -6.51 -0.67
CA THR A 133 -15.28 -7.85 -1.18
C THR A 133 -14.12 -8.53 -1.92
N ILE A 134 -12.98 -7.84 -2.01
CA ILE A 134 -11.83 -8.29 -2.79
C ILE A 134 -10.62 -8.34 -1.85
N GLY A 135 -10.13 -9.55 -1.61
CA GLY A 135 -8.86 -9.78 -0.95
C GLY A 135 -7.68 -9.52 -1.89
N PHE A 136 -6.57 -9.06 -1.32
CA PHE A 136 -5.32 -8.81 -2.01
C PHE A 136 -4.27 -9.83 -1.58
N CYS A 137 -3.32 -10.11 -2.49
CA CYS A 137 -2.16 -10.93 -2.20
C CYS A 137 -0.99 -10.04 -1.79
N ALA A 138 -0.47 -10.18 -0.57
CA ALA A 138 0.72 -9.44 -0.16
C ALA A 138 1.49 -10.17 0.95
N PRO A 139 2.79 -9.87 1.13
CA PRO A 139 3.52 -10.22 2.34
C PRO A 139 2.85 -9.63 3.58
N ALA A 140 2.57 -10.49 4.55
CA ALA A 140 1.92 -10.12 5.79
C ALA A 140 2.63 -10.75 7.00
N PRO A 141 2.57 -10.14 8.19
CA PRO A 141 3.29 -10.63 9.35
C PRO A 141 3.06 -12.13 9.59
N PRO A 142 4.10 -12.89 9.95
CA PRO A 142 3.93 -14.28 10.31
C PRO A 142 3.04 -14.38 11.57
N SER A 143 1.79 -14.76 11.37
CA SER A 143 0.75 -14.95 12.39
C SER A 143 0.26 -16.42 12.49
N TYR A 144 -0.96 -16.70 12.91
CA TYR A 144 -1.55 -18.04 12.76
C TYR A 144 -2.19 -18.16 11.35
N SER A 145 -2.98 -19.22 11.10
CA SER A 145 -3.67 -19.43 9.81
C SER A 145 -4.62 -18.28 9.46
N PHE A 146 -5.16 -17.58 10.47
CA PHE A 146 -5.97 -16.37 10.36
C PHE A 146 -5.61 -15.41 11.50
N THR A 147 -5.53 -14.11 11.18
CA THR A 147 -5.29 -13.02 12.12
C THR A 147 -6.11 -11.80 11.72
N TYR A 148 -6.35 -10.94 12.70
CA TYR A 148 -7.09 -9.69 12.54
C TYR A 148 -6.32 -8.55 13.22
N ILE A 149 -6.35 -7.36 12.61
CA ILE A 149 -5.85 -6.11 13.17
C ILE A 149 -7.06 -5.17 13.38
N PRO A 150 -7.31 -4.68 14.61
CA PRO A 150 -8.48 -3.88 14.90
C PRO A 150 -8.47 -2.51 14.21
N PRO A 151 -9.65 -1.91 13.96
CA PRO A 151 -9.77 -0.65 13.22
C PRO A 151 -8.88 0.47 13.78
N ASN A 152 -8.87 0.64 15.11
CA ASN A 152 -8.03 1.66 15.76
C ASN A 152 -6.52 1.46 15.49
N GLU A 153 -6.05 0.22 15.47
CA GLU A 153 -4.65 -0.07 15.18
C GLU A 153 -4.36 0.07 13.69
N TRP A 154 -5.25 -0.45 12.83
CA TRP A 154 -5.06 -0.42 11.38
C TRP A 154 -5.14 1.01 10.82
N SER A 155 -6.15 1.77 11.21
CA SER A 155 -6.30 3.20 10.92
C SER A 155 -5.04 3.99 11.29
N ARG A 156 -4.48 3.73 12.49
CA ARG A 156 -3.23 4.37 12.93
C ARG A 156 -2.06 4.03 12.00
N LYS A 157 -1.90 2.76 11.59
CA LYS A 157 -0.85 2.34 10.65
C LYS A 157 -1.04 2.99 9.27
N VAL A 158 -2.27 3.07 8.75
CA VAL A 158 -2.58 3.74 7.48
C VAL A 158 -2.27 5.25 7.57
N LYS A 159 -2.66 5.90 8.66
CA LYS A 159 -2.37 7.34 8.89
C LYS A 159 -0.87 7.61 8.95
N GLN A 160 -0.11 6.76 9.64
CA GLN A 160 1.36 6.82 9.68
C GLN A 160 1.97 6.66 8.29
N PHE A 161 1.51 5.66 7.52
CA PHE A 161 1.97 5.41 6.17
C PHE A 161 1.71 6.61 5.24
N ARG A 162 0.46 7.10 5.19
CA ARG A 162 0.05 8.23 4.34
C ARG A 162 0.85 9.49 4.68
N THR A 163 1.14 9.70 5.96
CA THR A 163 1.98 10.81 6.43
C THR A 163 3.43 10.62 5.99
N ALA A 164 3.97 9.41 6.07
CA ALA A 164 5.35 9.09 5.72
C ALA A 164 5.68 9.33 4.25
N ILE A 165 4.74 9.13 3.32
CA ILE A 165 4.95 9.34 1.88
C ILE A 165 4.44 10.68 1.34
N GLY A 166 3.86 11.53 2.19
CA GLY A 166 3.39 12.86 1.83
C GLY A 166 2.04 12.88 1.09
N CYS A 167 1.08 12.06 1.50
CA CYS A 167 -0.30 12.14 1.01
C CYS A 167 -0.99 13.46 1.41
N SER A 168 -2.08 13.80 0.72
CA SER A 168 -2.88 14.98 1.06
C SER A 168 -3.54 14.87 2.44
N LYS A 169 -3.82 16.02 3.09
CA LYS A 169 -4.55 16.05 4.37
C LYS A 169 -5.90 15.33 4.31
N LYS A 170 -6.60 15.42 3.17
CA LYS A 170 -7.88 14.72 2.92
C LYS A 170 -7.68 13.19 2.98
N GLN A 171 -6.67 12.66 2.27
CA GLN A 171 -6.35 11.23 2.28
C GLN A 171 -5.91 10.77 3.67
N ILE A 172 -5.12 11.57 4.39
CA ILE A 172 -4.69 11.25 5.76
C ILE A 172 -5.91 11.17 6.70
N LYS A 173 -6.85 12.11 6.60
CA LYS A 173 -8.07 12.11 7.43
C LYS A 173 -9.00 10.93 7.11
N ALA A 174 -9.12 10.57 5.83
CA ALA A 174 -9.90 9.41 5.40
C ALA A 174 -9.37 8.07 5.94
N ALA A 175 -8.25 8.06 6.69
CA ALA A 175 -7.82 6.86 7.42
C ALA A 175 -8.68 6.56 8.66
N GLU A 176 -9.41 7.56 9.18
CA GLU A 176 -10.24 7.44 10.39
C GLU A 176 -11.47 6.55 10.16
N ASP A 177 -11.93 6.46 8.91
CA ASP A 177 -13.10 5.65 8.51
C ASP A 177 -12.72 4.23 8.04
N ILE A 178 -11.45 3.83 8.20
CA ILE A 178 -10.98 2.51 7.76
C ILE A 178 -11.33 1.47 8.82
N GLU A 179 -11.95 0.39 8.38
CA GLU A 179 -12.31 -0.76 9.19
C GLU A 179 -11.07 -1.60 9.56
N GLU A 180 -11.31 -2.76 10.14
CA GLU A 180 -10.27 -3.72 10.44
C GLU A 180 -9.53 -4.24 9.21
N LEU A 181 -8.40 -4.90 9.45
CA LEU A 181 -7.70 -5.70 8.46
C LEU A 181 -7.70 -7.16 8.88
N TYR A 182 -8.03 -8.03 7.94
CA TYR A 182 -7.94 -9.47 8.08
C TYR A 182 -6.77 -10.00 7.28
N ILE A 183 -6.11 -11.04 7.81
CA ILE A 183 -4.96 -11.70 7.21
C ILE A 183 -5.20 -13.19 7.31
N CYS A 184 -5.12 -13.94 6.22
CA CYS A 184 -5.22 -15.38 6.29
C CYS A 184 -4.33 -16.11 5.28
N ARG A 185 -3.90 -17.32 5.65
CA ARG A 185 -2.81 -18.05 5.00
C ARG A 185 -3.17 -19.44 4.49
N GLU A 186 -4.29 -20.01 4.92
CA GLU A 186 -4.63 -21.41 4.59
C GLU A 186 -5.94 -21.57 3.80
N ARG A 187 -6.77 -20.51 3.69
CA ARG A 187 -7.91 -20.30 2.76
C ARG A 187 -8.73 -19.12 3.22
N CYS A 188 -8.86 -18.08 2.40
CA CYS A 188 -9.77 -16.98 2.72
C CYS A 188 -10.83 -16.98 1.64
N VAL A 189 -11.99 -17.59 1.96
CA VAL A 189 -13.17 -17.51 1.09
C VAL A 189 -14.02 -16.42 1.68
N ASP A 190 -14.06 -15.29 0.98
CA ASP A 190 -14.82 -14.14 1.40
C ASP A 190 -16.32 -14.45 1.28
N VAL A 191 -17.05 -14.29 2.38
CA VAL A 191 -18.52 -14.22 2.35
C VAL A 191 -18.94 -12.79 2.63
N GLY A 192 -18.16 -11.78 2.24
CA GLY A 192 -18.50 -10.35 2.20
C GLY A 192 -19.02 -9.74 3.51
N LEU A 193 -18.87 -10.44 4.63
CA LEU A 193 -19.42 -10.09 5.92
C LEU A 193 -18.25 -9.89 6.88
N SER A 194 -18.18 -8.70 7.48
CA SER A 194 -17.28 -8.48 8.61
C SER A 194 -17.54 -9.52 9.70
N TYR A 195 -16.53 -9.85 10.50
CA TYR A 195 -16.68 -10.83 11.59
C TYR A 195 -17.86 -10.45 12.52
N TYR A 196 -18.03 -9.16 12.80
CA TYR A 196 -19.16 -8.66 13.58
C TYR A 196 -20.51 -8.98 12.91
N GLN A 197 -20.66 -8.70 11.61
CA GLN A 197 -21.88 -9.03 10.87
C GLN A 197 -22.14 -10.53 10.83
N ALA A 198 -21.10 -11.36 10.67
CA ALA A 198 -21.21 -12.82 10.72
C ALA A 198 -21.65 -13.31 12.11
N MET A 199 -21.12 -12.73 13.18
CA MET A 199 -21.55 -13.04 14.56
C MET A 199 -23.01 -12.66 14.79
N VAL A 200 -23.44 -11.48 14.33
CA VAL A 200 -24.85 -11.05 14.45
C VAL A 200 -25.79 -11.97 13.68
N LEU A 201 -25.42 -12.36 12.45
CA LEU A 201 -26.21 -13.27 11.63
C LEU A 201 -26.31 -14.65 12.24
N SER A 202 -25.19 -15.23 12.67
CA SER A 202 -25.17 -16.53 13.34
C SER A 202 -26.01 -16.54 14.63
N LEU A 203 -25.90 -15.49 15.45
CA LEU A 203 -26.72 -15.34 16.65
C LEU A 203 -28.21 -15.23 16.29
N GLY A 204 -28.56 -14.45 15.26
CA GLY A 204 -29.93 -14.32 14.78
C GLY A 204 -30.52 -15.65 14.31
N ILE A 205 -29.75 -16.44 13.57
CA ILE A 205 -30.15 -17.79 13.13
C ILE A 205 -30.35 -18.72 14.33
N CYS A 206 -29.44 -18.69 15.32
CA CYS A 206 -29.59 -19.48 16.55
C CYS A 206 -30.87 -19.12 17.33
N LEU A 207 -31.17 -17.84 17.49
CA LEU A 207 -32.38 -17.37 18.17
C LEU A 207 -33.66 -17.75 17.40
N PHE A 208 -33.63 -17.66 16.07
CA PHE A 208 -34.76 -18.05 15.23
C PHE A 208 -35.04 -19.55 15.31
N LEU A 209 -34.01 -20.39 15.23
CA LEU A 209 -34.15 -21.84 15.34
C LEU A 209 -34.61 -22.29 16.73
N THR A 210 -34.13 -21.64 17.80
CA THR A 210 -34.59 -21.93 19.16
C THR A 210 -36.04 -21.52 19.38
N ALA A 211 -36.48 -20.38 18.83
CA ALA A 211 -37.89 -19.98 18.88
C ALA A 211 -38.80 -20.98 18.15
N LEU A 212 -38.41 -21.43 16.96
CA LEU A 212 -39.15 -22.45 16.20
C LEU A 212 -39.28 -23.78 16.94
N LEU A 213 -38.24 -24.20 17.67
CA LEU A 213 -38.27 -25.43 18.47
C LEU A 213 -39.14 -25.34 19.73
N ILE A 214 -39.37 -24.14 20.27
CA ILE A 214 -40.22 -23.92 21.45
C ILE A 214 -41.70 -23.80 21.06
N LEU A 215 -41.98 -23.31 19.84
CA LEU A 215 -43.33 -23.07 19.32
C LEU A 215 -43.98 -24.31 18.66
N ASN A 216 -43.23 -25.38 18.46
CA ASN A 216 -43.68 -26.67 17.93
C ASN A 216 -43.72 -27.72 19.04
#